data_AF-A0A1F4XDV3-F1
#
_entry.id   AF-A0A1F4XDV3-F1
#
_cell.length_a   1.000
_cell.length_b   1.000
_cell.length_c   1.000
_cell.angle_alpha   90.00
_cell.angle_beta   90.00
_cell.angle_gamma   90.00
#
_symmetry.space_group_name_H-M   'P 1'
#
loop_
_entity.id
_entity.type
_entity.pdbx_description
1 polymer ?
#
loop_
_entity_poly.entity_id
_entity_poly.type
_entity_poly.pdbx_seq_one_letter_code
_entity_poly.pdbx_strand_id
1 'polypeptide(L)'
;MTEKNEMQNNEELKSKFIQERAIGKSFKEISTELNLPVETLVVWAKTLKYDIGNQKAIEMDELSNKFRITKRRRIELIGSILTKMQDELDTRDYKDVPTDKLFDYLLKYSAELNREYTPPVFTEIVSGMGPSIWETEITWTG
;
A
#
# COMPACT_ATOMS: atom_id res chain seq x y z
N MET A 1 22.67 -0.92 46.32
CA MET A 1 23.04 -0.87 44.88
C MET A 1 22.55 -2.09 44.08
N THR A 2 22.12 -3.17 44.73
CA THR A 2 21.65 -4.42 44.11
C THR A 2 20.19 -4.37 43.61
N GLU A 3 19.26 -3.81 44.39
CA GLU A 3 17.82 -3.80 44.04
C GLU A 3 17.50 -3.03 42.74
N LYS A 4 18.22 -1.93 42.47
CA LYS A 4 17.99 -1.10 41.27
C LYS A 4 18.39 -1.82 39.97
N ASN A 5 19.43 -2.65 40.01
CA ASN A 5 19.89 -3.42 38.85
C ASN A 5 18.96 -4.61 38.55
N GLU A 6 18.42 -5.27 39.58
CA GLU A 6 17.46 -6.37 39.42
C GLU A 6 16.11 -5.89 38.86
N MET A 7 15.65 -4.71 39.28
CA MET A 7 14.44 -4.09 38.73
C MET A 7 14.61 -3.69 37.26
N GLN A 8 15.77 -3.16 36.86
CA GLN A 8 16.04 -2.82 35.46
C GLN A 8 16.04 -4.06 34.56
N ASN A 9 16.65 -5.16 35.00
CA ASN A 9 16.67 -6.42 34.24
C ASN A 9 15.26 -7.00 34.03
N ASN A 10 14.37 -6.88 35.02
CA ASN A 10 13.00 -7.38 34.90
C ASN A 10 12.14 -6.59 33.88
N GLU A 11 12.27 -5.27 33.88
CA GLU A 11 11.54 -4.42 32.92
C GLU A 11 12.03 -4.64 31.48
N GLU A 12 13.34 -4.88 31.28
CA GLU A 12 13.89 -5.26 29.98
C GLU A 12 13.35 -6.60 29.47
N LEU A 13 13.22 -7.60 30.36
CA LEU A 13 12.64 -8.90 30.00
C LEU A 13 11.16 -8.79 29.63
N LYS A 14 10.38 -7.96 30.34
CA LYS A 14 8.99 -7.67 29.98
C LYS A 14 8.87 -6.94 28.65
N SER A 15 9.74 -5.96 28.39
CA SER A 15 9.79 -5.24 27.12
C SER A 15 10.08 -6.17 25.95
N LYS A 16 11.08 -7.06 26.08
CA LYS A 16 11.36 -8.11 25.09
C LYS A 16 10.16 -9.05 24.92
N PHE A 17 9.55 -9.50 26.00
CA PHE A 17 8.35 -10.33 25.93
C PHE A 17 7.20 -9.66 25.16
N ILE A 18 6.98 -8.35 25.36
CA ILE A 18 5.96 -7.57 24.62
C ILE A 18 6.27 -7.56 23.13
N GLN A 19 7.51 -7.25 22.74
CA GLN A 19 7.95 -7.24 21.34
C GLN A 19 7.74 -8.62 20.68
N GLU A 20 8.19 -9.68 21.34
CA GLU A 20 8.11 -11.04 20.80
C GLU A 20 6.66 -11.55 20.68
N ARG A 21 5.79 -11.16 21.62
CA ARG A 21 4.36 -11.46 21.52
C ARG A 21 3.64 -10.61 20.48
N ALA A 22 4.14 -9.43 20.17
CA ALA A 22 3.56 -8.57 19.15
C ALA A 22 3.78 -9.13 17.74
N ILE A 23 4.98 -9.64 17.46
CA ILE A 23 5.30 -10.30 16.19
C ILE A 23 4.71 -11.71 16.05
N GLY A 24 4.19 -12.28 17.15
CA GLY A 24 3.38 -13.51 17.14
C GLY A 24 4.07 -14.78 17.63
N LYS A 25 5.30 -14.73 18.18
CA LYS A 25 6.01 -15.92 18.70
C LYS A 25 5.22 -16.63 19.81
N SER A 26 5.30 -17.96 19.87
CA SER A 26 4.63 -18.76 20.89
C SER A 26 5.29 -18.63 22.26
N PHE A 27 4.54 -18.92 23.33
CA PHE A 27 5.08 -18.90 24.69
C PHE A 27 6.27 -19.84 24.89
N LYS A 28 6.31 -20.97 24.17
CA LYS A 28 7.39 -21.95 24.25
C LYS A 28 8.69 -21.40 23.65
N GLU A 29 8.60 -20.72 22.52
CA GLU A 29 9.76 -20.08 21.87
C GLU A 29 10.33 -18.98 22.78
N ILE A 30 9.47 -18.11 23.29
CA ILE A 30 9.90 -17.00 24.16
C ILE A 30 10.43 -17.49 25.50
N SER A 31 9.85 -18.56 26.05
CA SER A 31 10.34 -19.20 27.28
C SER A 31 11.77 -19.71 27.12
N THR A 32 12.09 -20.30 25.96
CA THR A 32 13.44 -20.78 25.64
C THR A 32 14.41 -19.63 25.45
N GLU A 33 13.97 -18.55 24.77
CA GLU A 33 14.80 -17.38 24.45
C GLU A 33 15.10 -16.50 25.66
N LEU A 34 14.11 -16.27 26.54
CA LEU A 34 14.27 -15.46 27.75
C LEU A 34 14.68 -16.28 28.99
N ASN A 35 14.77 -17.61 28.85
CA ASN A 35 15.03 -18.55 29.94
C ASN A 35 14.07 -18.36 31.14
N LEU A 36 12.77 -18.20 30.83
CA LEU A 36 11.70 -17.98 31.81
C LEU A 36 10.67 -19.12 31.77
N PRO A 37 10.08 -19.52 32.91
CA PRO A 37 8.98 -20.48 32.92
C PRO A 37 7.78 -19.98 32.12
N VAL A 38 7.09 -20.89 31.42
CA VAL A 38 5.91 -20.56 30.61
C VAL A 38 4.80 -19.96 31.47
N GLU A 39 4.66 -20.43 32.71
CA GLU A 39 3.69 -19.96 33.69
C GLU A 39 3.86 -18.46 33.96
N THR A 40 5.12 -18.01 34.13
CA THR A 40 5.46 -16.60 34.32
C THR A 40 5.04 -15.76 33.10
N LEU A 41 5.29 -16.26 31.89
CA LEU A 41 4.90 -15.57 30.65
C LEU A 41 3.38 -15.51 30.47
N VAL A 42 2.63 -16.52 30.93
CA VAL A 42 1.16 -16.52 30.91
C VAL A 42 0.60 -15.44 31.86
N VAL A 43 1.21 -15.26 33.03
CA VAL A 43 0.85 -14.16 33.94
C VAL A 43 1.15 -12.81 33.29
N TRP A 44 2.34 -12.65 32.71
CA TRP A 44 2.73 -11.43 32.02
C TRP A 44 1.83 -11.09 30.83
N ALA A 45 1.37 -12.09 30.08
CA ALA A 45 0.42 -11.89 28.98
C ALA A 45 -0.91 -11.26 29.46
N LYS A 46 -1.35 -11.60 30.67
CA LYS A 46 -2.57 -11.04 31.26
C LYS A 46 -2.33 -9.60 31.73
N THR A 47 -1.21 -9.34 32.40
CA THR A 47 -0.91 -8.02 32.98
C THR A 47 -0.51 -7.00 31.92
N LEU A 48 0.25 -7.41 30.90
CA LEU A 48 0.78 -6.56 29.82
C LEU A 48 -0.08 -6.59 28.56
N LYS A 49 -1.35 -7.00 28.67
CA LYS A 49 -2.26 -7.18 27.53
C LYS A 49 -2.39 -5.91 26.68
N TYR A 50 -2.43 -4.74 27.32
CA TYR A 50 -2.54 -3.45 26.64
C TYR A 50 -1.26 -3.12 25.88
N ASP A 51 -0.09 -3.29 26.50
CA ASP A 51 1.20 -3.01 25.87
C ASP A 51 1.46 -3.92 24.67
N ILE A 52 1.12 -5.21 24.80
CA ILE A 52 1.15 -6.17 23.68
C ILE A 52 0.21 -5.73 22.56
N GLY A 53 -1.00 -5.25 22.90
CA GLY A 53 -1.96 -4.74 21.92
C GLY A 53 -1.45 -3.51 21.16
N ASN A 54 -0.86 -2.55 21.87
CA ASN A 54 -0.27 -1.36 21.27
C ASN A 54 0.92 -1.71 20.38
N GLN A 55 1.83 -2.56 20.86
CA GLN A 55 2.97 -2.99 20.05
C GLN A 55 2.50 -3.72 18.78
N LYS A 56 1.48 -4.58 18.86
CA LYS A 56 0.88 -5.21 17.66
C LYS A 56 0.37 -4.19 16.64
N ALA A 57 -0.23 -3.11 17.10
CA ALA A 57 -0.71 -2.06 16.21
C ALA A 57 0.47 -1.36 15.49
N ILE A 58 1.56 -1.11 16.21
CA ILE A 58 2.80 -0.55 15.65
C ILE A 58 3.41 -1.50 14.62
N GLU A 59 3.62 -2.77 14.97
CA GLU A 59 4.15 -3.79 14.05
C GLU A 59 3.27 -3.92 12.80
N MET A 60 1.95 -3.84 12.95
CA MET A 60 1.01 -3.91 11.84
C MET A 60 1.07 -2.66 10.94
N ASP A 61 1.25 -1.47 11.51
CA ASP A 61 1.45 -0.24 10.75
C ASP A 61 2.79 -0.27 9.98
N GLU A 62 3.86 -0.73 10.64
CA GLU A 62 5.17 -0.90 9.99
C GLU A 62 5.11 -1.92 8.85
N LEU A 63 4.47 -3.07 9.08
CA LEU A 63 4.26 -4.09 8.06
C LEU A 63 3.42 -3.52 6.90
N SER A 64 2.34 -2.80 7.23
CA SER A 64 1.49 -2.14 6.25
C SER A 64 2.29 -1.14 5.43
N ASN A 65 3.09 -0.28 6.06
CA ASN A 65 3.93 0.71 5.39
C ASN A 65 5.03 0.07 4.53
N LYS A 66 5.66 -1.00 5.00
CA LYS A 66 6.67 -1.76 4.26
C LYS A 66 6.09 -2.35 2.96
N PHE A 67 4.87 -2.89 3.03
CA PHE A 67 4.20 -3.49 1.88
C PHE A 67 3.27 -2.52 1.13
N ARG A 68 3.13 -1.27 1.61
CA ARG A 68 2.32 -0.25 0.96
C ARG A 68 2.98 0.13 -0.36
N ILE A 69 2.43 -0.40 -1.45
CA ILE A 69 2.83 0.03 -2.79
C ILE A 69 2.29 1.44 -3.01
N THR A 70 3.19 2.39 -3.29
CA THR A 70 2.79 3.76 -3.64
C THR A 70 1.99 3.76 -4.94
N LYS A 71 1.12 4.75 -5.13
CA LYS A 71 0.33 4.91 -6.37
C LYS A 71 1.22 4.85 -7.62
N ARG A 72 2.40 5.49 -7.57
CA ARG A 72 3.41 5.43 -8.63
C ARG A 72 3.91 4.01 -8.92
N ARG A 73 4.36 3.27 -7.90
CA ARG A 73 4.82 1.88 -8.08
C ARG A 73 3.70 0.96 -8.59
N ARG A 74 2.45 1.21 -8.22
CA ARG A 74 1.29 0.49 -8.78
C ARG A 74 1.12 0.78 -10.27
N ILE A 75 1.23 2.05 -10.67
CA ILE A 75 1.16 2.45 -12.09
C ILE A 75 2.31 1.82 -12.89
N GLU A 76 3.55 1.87 -12.37
CA GLU A 76 4.73 1.27 -13.00
C GLU A 76 4.55 -0.25 -13.15
N LEU A 77 4.09 -0.94 -12.11
CA LEU A 77 3.83 -2.38 -12.15
C LEU A 77 2.77 -2.73 -13.19
N ILE A 78 1.61 -2.07 -13.12
CA ILE A 78 0.49 -2.32 -14.05
C ILE A 78 0.92 -2.01 -15.49
N GLY A 79 1.57 -0.88 -15.72
CA GLY A 79 2.10 -0.50 -17.03
C GLY A 79 3.07 -1.55 -17.58
N SER A 80 4.01 -2.03 -16.77
CA SER A 80 4.97 -3.07 -17.20
C SER A 80 4.30 -4.39 -17.60
N ILE A 81 3.21 -4.76 -16.93
CA ILE A 81 2.44 -5.96 -17.25
C ILE A 81 1.63 -5.75 -18.53
N LEU A 82 0.98 -4.59 -18.67
CA LEU A 82 0.21 -4.24 -19.87
C LEU A 82 1.11 -4.23 -21.11
N THR A 83 2.31 -3.65 -21.03
CA THR A 83 3.28 -3.67 -22.14
C THR A 83 3.63 -5.10 -22.53
N LYS A 84 3.98 -5.97 -21.58
CA LYS A 84 4.30 -7.38 -21.87
C LYS A 84 3.13 -8.13 -22.50
N MET A 85 1.90 -7.86 -22.07
CA MET A 85 0.70 -8.44 -22.66
C MET A 85 0.48 -7.94 -24.09
N GLN A 86 0.71 -6.65 -24.34
CA GLN A 86 0.63 -6.08 -25.69
C GLN A 86 1.68 -6.71 -26.60
N ASP A 87 2.93 -6.79 -26.16
CA ASP A 87 4.03 -7.40 -26.92
C ASP A 87 3.70 -8.85 -27.32
N GLU A 88 3.17 -9.65 -26.38
CA GLU A 88 2.74 -11.02 -26.66
C GLU A 88 1.58 -11.04 -27.68
N LEU A 89 0.56 -10.20 -27.50
CA LEU A 89 -0.59 -10.12 -28.41
C LEU A 89 -0.20 -9.65 -29.82
N ASP A 90 0.80 -8.79 -29.95
CA ASP A 90 1.30 -8.29 -31.24
C ASP A 90 2.02 -9.40 -32.04
N THR A 91 2.59 -10.40 -31.35
CA THR A 91 3.26 -11.54 -32.00
C THR A 91 2.31 -12.68 -32.37
N ARG A 92 1.14 -12.76 -31.73
CA ARG A 92 0.20 -13.87 -31.92
C ARG A 92 -0.66 -13.66 -33.16
N ASP A 93 -0.84 -14.74 -33.92
CA ASP A 93 -1.81 -14.77 -35.02
C ASP A 93 -3.23 -14.90 -34.46
N TYR A 94 -4.16 -14.15 -35.04
CA TYR A 94 -5.57 -14.16 -34.68
C TYR A 94 -6.35 -15.35 -35.26
N LYS A 95 -5.71 -16.23 -36.05
CA LYS A 95 -6.35 -17.41 -36.68
C LYS A 95 -7.11 -18.32 -35.71
N ASP A 96 -6.60 -18.52 -34.49
CA ASP A 96 -7.22 -19.39 -33.50
C ASP A 96 -8.27 -18.66 -32.64
N VAL A 97 -8.48 -17.36 -32.86
CA VAL A 97 -9.50 -16.58 -32.16
C VAL A 97 -10.85 -16.81 -32.84
N PRO A 98 -11.88 -17.23 -32.09
CA PRO A 98 -13.23 -17.39 -32.63
C PRO A 98 -13.73 -16.12 -33.33
N THR A 99 -14.40 -16.28 -34.46
CA THR A 99 -14.84 -15.15 -35.30
C THR A 99 -15.76 -14.19 -34.57
N ASP A 100 -16.64 -14.69 -33.68
CA ASP A 100 -17.50 -13.86 -32.82
C ASP A 100 -16.66 -12.96 -31.90
N LYS A 101 -15.55 -13.44 -31.36
CA LYS A 101 -14.63 -12.64 -30.54
C LYS A 101 -13.88 -11.59 -31.34
N LEU A 102 -13.51 -11.88 -32.58
CA LEU A 102 -12.90 -10.87 -33.46
C LEU A 102 -13.86 -9.72 -33.74
N PHE A 103 -15.14 -10.01 -33.99
CA PHE A 103 -16.16 -8.97 -34.14
C PHE A 103 -16.38 -8.17 -32.85
N ASP A 104 -16.42 -8.85 -31.69
CA ASP A 104 -16.49 -8.18 -30.38
C ASP A 104 -15.32 -7.20 -30.18
N TYR A 105 -14.08 -7.63 -30.50
CA TYR A 105 -12.89 -6.79 -30.37
C TYR A 105 -12.92 -5.62 -31.36
N LEU A 106 -13.25 -5.86 -32.63
CA LEU A 106 -13.35 -4.83 -33.65
C LEU A 106 -14.32 -3.71 -33.23
N LEU A 107 -15.51 -4.08 -32.76
CA LEU A 107 -16.50 -3.11 -32.28
C LEU A 107 -16.00 -2.33 -31.06
N LYS A 108 -15.43 -3.02 -30.06
CA LYS A 108 -14.90 -2.38 -28.85
C LYS A 108 -13.78 -1.39 -29.15
N TYR A 109 -12.75 -1.83 -29.86
CA TYR A 109 -11.60 -0.97 -30.13
C TYR A 109 -11.93 0.16 -31.12
N SER A 110 -12.88 -0.03 -32.05
CA SER A 110 -13.37 1.07 -32.88
C SER A 110 -14.09 2.16 -32.05
N ALA A 111 -14.86 1.76 -31.04
CA ALA A 111 -15.51 2.70 -30.13
C ALA A 111 -14.50 3.45 -29.24
N GLU A 112 -13.48 2.77 -28.72
CA GLU A 112 -12.41 3.44 -27.96
C GLU A 112 -11.59 4.38 -28.84
N LEU A 113 -11.22 3.99 -30.07
CA LEU A 113 -10.51 4.86 -31.01
C LEU A 113 -11.29 6.14 -31.31
N ASN A 114 -12.62 6.04 -31.47
CA ASN A 114 -13.48 7.21 -31.68
C ASN A 114 -13.52 8.14 -30.46
N ARG A 115 -13.35 7.62 -29.23
CA ARG A 115 -13.30 8.44 -28.01
C ARG A 115 -11.97 9.17 -27.84
N GLU A 116 -10.88 8.58 -28.31
CA GLU A 116 -9.55 9.21 -28.29
C GLU A 116 -9.44 10.37 -29.30
N TYR A 117 -10.35 10.46 -30.27
CA TYR A 117 -10.38 11.58 -31.20
C TYR A 117 -10.66 12.89 -30.46
N THR A 118 -9.61 13.72 -30.31
CA THR A 118 -9.73 15.09 -29.84
C THR A 118 -9.65 16.03 -31.05
N PRO A 119 -10.72 16.79 -31.37
CA PRO A 119 -10.67 17.73 -32.48
C PRO A 119 -9.58 18.79 -32.23
N PRO A 120 -8.86 19.23 -33.28
CA PRO A 120 -7.84 20.26 -33.13
C PRO A 120 -8.46 21.55 -32.58
N VAL A 121 -7.95 22.01 -31.45
CA VAL A 121 -8.30 23.32 -30.89
C VAL A 121 -7.39 24.35 -31.55
N PHE A 122 -7.95 25.11 -32.48
CA PHE A 122 -7.25 26.28 -33.04
C PHE A 122 -7.37 27.43 -32.07
N THR A 123 -6.31 27.69 -31.31
CA THR A 123 -6.19 28.95 -30.57
C THR A 123 -5.82 30.03 -31.58
N GLU A 124 -6.79 30.81 -32.03
CA GLU A 124 -6.47 32.11 -32.63
C GLU A 124 -5.78 32.94 -31.54
N ILE A 125 -4.54 33.34 -31.78
CA ILE A 125 -3.99 34.51 -31.09
C ILE A 125 -4.80 35.68 -31.64
N VAL A 126 -5.89 36.02 -30.96
CA VAL A 126 -6.55 37.31 -31.18
C VAL A 126 -5.54 38.34 -30.73
N SER A 127 -4.83 38.94 -31.70
CA SER A 127 -4.03 40.15 -31.50
C SER A 127 -4.97 41.23 -30.97
N GLY A 128 -5.12 41.32 -29.64
CA GLY A 128 -6.03 42.27 -29.01
C GLY A 128 -6.45 42.01 -27.56
N MET A 129 -6.32 40.80 -27.01
CA MET A 129 -6.70 40.54 -25.61
C MET A 129 -5.56 39.89 -24.83
N GLY A 130 -4.98 40.67 -23.90
CA GLY A 130 -3.98 40.19 -22.94
C GLY A 130 -4.54 39.09 -22.02
N PRO A 131 -3.66 38.38 -21.28
CA PRO A 131 -4.06 37.24 -20.46
C PRO A 131 -5.17 37.63 -19.47
N SER A 132 -6.30 36.92 -19.60
CA SER A 132 -7.47 37.00 -18.73
C SER A 132 -7.09 36.64 -17.28
N ILE A 133 -6.95 37.66 -16.44
CA ILE A 133 -7.40 37.73 -15.04
C ILE A 133 -7.38 36.41 -14.26
N TRP A 134 -6.20 36.08 -13.73
CA TRP A 134 -6.05 35.31 -12.48
C TRP A 134 -6.31 36.17 -11.24
N GLU A 135 -7.10 37.25 -11.37
CA GLU A 135 -7.47 38.15 -10.29
C GLU A 135 -8.91 38.61 -10.48
N THR A 136 -9.83 38.04 -9.72
CA THR A 136 -10.66 38.83 -8.80
C THR A 136 -11.43 37.92 -7.84
N GLU A 137 -10.94 37.93 -6.60
CA GLU A 137 -11.73 38.07 -5.38
C GLU A 137 -12.69 36.94 -4.97
N ILE A 138 -12.17 36.18 -4.00
CA ILE A 138 -12.90 35.73 -2.81
C ILE A 138 -13.96 36.78 -2.41
N THR A 139 -15.23 36.43 -2.50
CA THR A 139 -16.23 36.93 -1.55
C THR A 139 -17.10 35.76 -1.07
N TRP A 140 -17.01 35.52 0.23
CA TRP A 140 -17.84 34.59 1.00
C TRP A 140 -19.11 35.33 1.42
N THR A 141 -20.28 34.85 1.03
CA THR A 141 -21.57 35.10 1.69
C THR A 141 -22.47 33.88 1.43
N GLY A 142 -23.07 33.19 2.40
CA GLY A 142 -23.01 33.29 3.86
C GLY A 142 -23.42 31.96 4.51
#